data_AF-A0A6V7MFL0-F1
#
_entry.id   AF-A0A6V7MFL0-F1
#
_cell.length_a   1.000
_cell.length_b   1.000
_cell.length_c   1.000
_cell.angle_alpha   90.00
_cell.angle_beta   90.00
_cell.angle_gamma   90.00
#
_symmetry.space_group_name_H-M   'P 1'
#
loop_
_entity.id
_entity.type
_entity.pdbx_description
1 polymer ?
#
loop_
_entity_poly.entity_id
_entity_poly.type
_entity_poly.pdbx_seq_one_letter_code
_entity_poly.pdbx_strand_id
1 'polypeptide(L)'
;QTGTWKRNNNSSGFGSTGSFNANNSTMSLEALNGGLSESLAQSPASISPEVRSKLIRPKSLIERARMNVAWLDSSLSIMEQGIREFDTLRLKFKFYSFYDLNPKTDAVRINMIYEQAKWQLLAEEIDCTEEEMLMFAALQ
;
A
#
# COMPACT_ATOMS: atom_id res chain seq x y z
N GLN A 1 42.97 -24.83 -16.32
CA GLN A 1 41.72 -25.31 -15.71
C GLN A 1 40.85 -24.08 -15.45
N THR A 2 40.19 -23.49 -16.45
CA THR A 2 38.82 -23.79 -16.94
C THR A 2 37.78 -23.83 -15.82
N GLY A 3 37.00 -22.75 -15.70
CA GLY A 3 35.82 -22.68 -14.85
C GLY A 3 34.61 -23.36 -15.47
N THR A 4 33.61 -23.68 -14.65
CA THR A 4 32.24 -23.95 -15.08
C THR A 4 31.27 -23.60 -13.96
N TRP A 5 30.41 -22.63 -14.25
CA TRP A 5 29.21 -22.28 -13.48
C TRP A 5 28.26 -23.48 -13.45
N LYS A 6 27.80 -23.90 -12.27
CA LYS A 6 26.65 -24.82 -12.15
C LYS A 6 25.38 -24.02 -11.93
N ARG A 7 24.62 -23.85 -13.01
CA ARG A 7 23.23 -23.42 -13.01
C ARG A 7 22.41 -24.57 -12.41
N ASN A 8 21.94 -24.44 -11.16
CA ASN A 8 20.91 -25.32 -10.65
C ASN A 8 19.59 -24.57 -10.60
N ASN A 9 18.71 -24.97 -11.52
CA ASN A 9 17.40 -24.41 -11.77
C ASN A 9 16.44 -25.00 -10.74
N ASN A 10 16.24 -24.31 -9.61
CA ASN A 10 15.15 -24.63 -8.69
C ASN A 10 14.03 -23.62 -8.93
N SER A 11 13.30 -23.82 -10.02
CA SER A 11 11.99 -23.20 -10.25
C SER A 11 11.04 -23.75 -9.18
N SER A 12 10.85 -23.00 -8.10
CA SER A 12 9.72 -23.20 -7.19
C SER A 12 8.44 -23.03 -8.00
N GLY A 13 7.68 -24.13 -8.10
CA GLY A 13 6.57 -24.31 -9.00
C GLY A 13 5.50 -23.24 -8.85
N PHE A 14 5.33 -22.45 -9.91
CA PHE A 14 4.06 -21.81 -10.25
C PHE A 14 3.42 -22.66 -11.35
N GLY A 15 2.83 -23.78 -10.95
CA GLY A 15 2.08 -24.65 -11.85
C GLY A 15 0.68 -24.08 -12.07
N SER A 16 0.54 -23.09 -12.94
CA SER A 16 -0.73 -22.84 -13.64
C SER A 16 -0.55 -23.28 -15.08
N THR A 17 -0.75 -24.57 -15.31
CA THR A 17 -0.88 -25.14 -16.65
C THR A 17 -2.27 -24.77 -17.18
N GLY A 18 -2.44 -23.50 -17.56
CA GLY A 18 -3.61 -23.01 -18.27
C GLY A 18 -3.24 -22.77 -19.72
N SER A 19 -3.55 -23.74 -20.60
CA SER A 19 -3.39 -23.60 -22.04
C SER A 19 -4.18 -22.40 -22.55
N PHE A 20 -3.50 -21.37 -23.05
CA PHE A 20 -4.15 -20.17 -23.59
C PHE A 20 -4.85 -20.51 -24.90
N ASN A 21 -6.17 -20.63 -24.87
CA ASN A 21 -6.99 -20.75 -26.07
C ASN A 21 -7.62 -19.38 -26.36
N ALA A 22 -7.09 -18.68 -27.37
CA ALA A 22 -7.39 -17.28 -27.69
C ALA A 22 -8.79 -17.04 -28.31
N ASN A 23 -9.72 -17.99 -28.18
CA ASN A 23 -10.94 -17.99 -28.98
C ASN A 23 -12.23 -17.75 -28.21
N ASN A 24 -12.21 -17.56 -26.88
CA ASN A 24 -13.41 -17.17 -26.16
C ASN A 24 -13.11 -16.78 -24.71
N SER A 25 -12.97 -15.49 -24.40
CA SER A 25 -13.35 -14.93 -23.10
C SER A 25 -13.23 -13.41 -23.11
N THR A 26 -14.38 -12.73 -23.17
CA THR A 26 -14.54 -11.48 -22.42
C THR A 26 -14.23 -11.78 -20.95
N MET A 27 -13.06 -11.39 -20.48
CA MET A 27 -12.71 -11.48 -19.07
C MET A 27 -13.69 -10.60 -18.28
N SER A 28 -14.55 -11.21 -17.46
CA SER A 28 -15.38 -10.45 -16.53
C SER A 28 -14.49 -9.73 -15.54
N LEU A 29 -14.76 -8.43 -15.33
CA LEU A 29 -14.12 -7.56 -14.33
C LEU A 29 -14.00 -8.23 -12.95
N GLU A 30 -14.96 -9.08 -12.61
CA GLU A 30 -15.06 -9.88 -11.38
C GLU A 30 -13.88 -10.84 -11.17
N ALA A 31 -13.36 -11.45 -12.24
CA ALA A 31 -12.25 -12.39 -12.19
C ALA A 31 -10.90 -11.70 -11.90
N LEU A 32 -10.77 -10.42 -12.27
CA LEU A 32 -9.62 -9.59 -11.91
C LEU A 32 -9.75 -9.04 -10.47
N ASN A 33 -10.98 -8.79 -10.01
CA ASN A 33 -11.24 -8.14 -8.73
C ASN A 33 -10.91 -9.04 -7.52
N GLY A 34 -11.19 -10.36 -7.63
CA GLY A 34 -10.94 -11.31 -6.53
C GLY A 34 -9.46 -11.47 -6.16
N GLY A 35 -8.53 -11.29 -7.10
CA GLY A 35 -7.09 -11.31 -6.82
C GLY A 35 -6.55 -10.01 -6.24
N LEU A 36 -7.14 -8.88 -6.61
CA LEU A 36 -6.71 -7.56 -6.14
C LEU A 36 -7.13 -7.29 -4.69
N SER A 37 -8.33 -7.74 -4.28
CA SER A 37 -8.80 -7.59 -2.91
C SER A 37 -7.96 -8.38 -1.91
N GLU A 38 -7.58 -9.62 -2.24
CA GLU A 38 -6.72 -10.43 -1.39
C GLU A 38 -5.32 -9.81 -1.25
N SER A 39 -4.79 -9.26 -2.35
CA SER A 39 -3.50 -8.56 -2.32
C SER A 39 -3.51 -7.30 -1.47
N LEU A 40 -4.61 -6.54 -1.42
CA LEU A 40 -4.70 -5.31 -0.63
C LEU A 40 -5.02 -5.57 0.85
N ALA A 41 -5.50 -6.77 1.19
CA ALA A 41 -5.71 -7.20 2.57
C ALA A 41 -4.41 -7.62 3.26
N GLN A 42 -3.34 -7.87 2.50
CA GLN A 42 -2.07 -8.38 3.01
C GLN A 42 -0.99 -7.28 2.99
N SER A 43 -0.34 -7.06 4.13
CA SER A 43 0.76 -6.11 4.27
C SER A 43 2.06 -6.65 3.64
N PRO A 44 2.90 -5.81 2.99
CA PRO A 44 4.22 -6.22 2.54
C PRO A 44 5.12 -6.65 3.71
N ALA A 45 5.87 -7.74 3.55
CA ALA A 45 6.65 -8.36 4.63
C ALA A 45 7.78 -7.48 5.20
N SER A 46 8.37 -6.60 4.38
CA SER A 46 9.39 -5.67 4.87
C SER A 46 9.54 -4.45 3.97
N ILE A 47 9.98 -3.36 4.56
CA ILE A 47 10.29 -2.11 3.85
C ILE A 47 11.78 -2.16 3.50
N SER A 48 12.11 -1.94 2.23
CA SER A 48 13.51 -1.92 1.78
C SER A 48 14.28 -0.76 2.46
N PRO A 49 15.58 -0.96 2.75
CA PRO A 49 16.39 0.08 3.40
C PRO A 49 16.48 1.37 2.57
N GLU A 50 16.43 1.26 1.24
CA GLU A 50 16.43 2.40 0.34
C GLU A 50 15.19 3.29 0.53
N VAL A 51 14.00 2.69 0.65
CA VAL A 51 12.76 3.43 0.87
C VAL A 51 12.78 4.12 2.23
N ARG A 52 13.28 3.44 3.27
CA ARG A 52 13.43 4.04 4.60
C ARG A 52 14.33 5.28 4.57
N SER A 53 15.42 5.25 3.80
CA SER A 53 16.36 6.38 3.71
C SER A 53 15.78 7.63 3.05
N LYS A 54 14.77 7.45 2.17
CA LYS A 54 14.12 8.52 1.41
C LYS A 54 12.86 9.06 2.10
N LEU A 55 12.50 8.51 3.26
CA LEU A 55 11.29 8.91 3.97
C LEU A 55 11.45 10.33 4.50
N ILE A 56 10.53 11.20 4.12
CA ILE A 56 10.48 12.58 4.60
C ILE A 56 10.00 12.56 6.05
N ARG A 57 10.77 13.15 6.96
CA ARG A 57 10.42 13.29 8.37
C ARG A 57 10.25 14.77 8.73
N PRO A 58 9.01 15.28 8.83
CA PRO A 58 8.77 16.67 9.17
C PRO A 58 9.11 16.90 10.65
N LYS A 59 10.00 17.86 10.94
CA LYS A 59 10.53 18.12 12.29
C LYS A 59 9.73 19.15 13.07
N SER A 60 8.89 19.93 12.38
CA SER A 60 8.06 20.97 12.99
C SER A 60 6.58 20.79 12.67
N LEU A 61 5.72 21.35 13.53
CA LEU A 61 4.27 21.39 13.29
C LEU A 61 3.92 22.11 11.98
N ILE A 62 4.70 23.13 11.60
CA ILE A 62 4.51 23.88 10.35
C ILE A 62 4.78 22.98 9.14
N GLU A 63 5.84 22.19 9.18
CA GLU A 63 6.15 21.22 8.12
C GLU A 63 5.07 20.14 8.03
N ARG A 64 4.59 19.62 9.17
CA ARG A 64 3.47 18.66 9.22
C ARG A 64 2.20 19.25 8.60
N ALA A 65 1.87 20.50 8.92
CA ALA A 65 0.71 21.17 8.36
C ALA A 65 0.81 21.33 6.83
N ARG A 66 2.00 21.64 6.31
CA ARG A 66 2.24 21.78 4.86
C ARG A 66 1.99 20.48 4.09
N MET A 67 2.13 19.31 4.70
CA MET A 67 1.84 18.03 4.05
C MET A 67 0.34 17.85 3.72
N ASN A 68 -0.55 18.66 4.29
CA ASN A 68 -2.00 18.57 4.10
C ASN A 68 -2.57 19.52 3.04
N VAL A 69 -1.75 20.31 2.34
CA VAL A 69 -2.26 21.27 1.34
C VAL A 69 -2.80 20.63 0.07
N ALA A 70 -2.47 19.36 -0.19
CA ALA A 70 -2.76 18.67 -1.45
C ALA A 70 -4.09 17.89 -1.47
N TRP A 71 -4.99 18.13 -0.50
CA TRP A 71 -6.32 17.51 -0.52
C TRP A 71 -7.17 18.12 -1.64
N LEU A 72 -7.78 17.24 -2.44
CA LEU A 72 -8.77 17.61 -3.43
C LEU A 72 -10.06 18.12 -2.78
N ASP A 73 -10.71 19.05 -3.46
CA ASP A 73 -12.06 19.51 -3.14
C ASP A 73 -13.06 18.44 -3.58
N SER A 74 -13.75 17.82 -2.61
CA SER A 74 -14.73 16.77 -2.86
C SER A 74 -16.04 17.28 -3.48
N SER A 75 -16.25 18.59 -3.53
CA SER A 75 -17.41 19.19 -4.20
C SER A 75 -17.22 19.37 -5.71
N LEU A 76 -15.98 19.27 -6.19
CA LEU A 76 -15.61 19.40 -7.60
C LEU A 76 -15.21 18.05 -8.19
N SER A 77 -15.38 17.92 -9.49
CA SER A 77 -14.85 16.77 -10.23
C SER A 77 -13.32 16.80 -10.30
N ILE A 78 -12.73 15.63 -10.58
CA ILE A 78 -11.28 15.46 -10.78
C ILE A 78 -10.78 16.35 -11.95
N MET A 79 -11.57 16.46 -13.02
CA MET A 79 -11.22 17.23 -14.22
C MET A 79 -11.22 18.75 -13.95
N GLU A 80 -12.19 19.26 -13.18
CA GLU A 80 -12.24 20.68 -12.78
C GLU A 80 -11.05 21.09 -11.92
N GLN A 81 -10.44 20.14 -11.22
CA GLN A 81 -9.25 20.33 -10.41
C GLN A 81 -7.94 20.17 -11.21
N GLY A 82 -8.04 20.02 -12.53
CA GLY A 82 -6.89 20.00 -13.44
C GLY A 82 -6.15 18.67 -13.54
N ILE A 83 -6.69 17.60 -12.96
CA ILE A 83 -6.08 16.26 -13.02
C ILE A 83 -6.40 15.63 -14.37
N ARG A 84 -5.37 15.10 -15.03
CA ARG A 84 -5.43 14.53 -16.37
C ARG A 84 -5.32 13.00 -16.31
N GLU A 85 -5.55 12.38 -17.46
CA GLU A 85 -5.30 10.96 -17.62
C GLU A 85 -3.83 10.64 -17.28
N PHE A 86 -3.63 9.50 -16.63
CA PHE A 86 -2.32 9.01 -16.15
C PHE A 86 -1.67 9.82 -15.02
N ASP A 87 -2.33 10.85 -14.49
CA ASP A 87 -1.88 11.48 -13.25
C ASP A 87 -2.00 10.51 -12.06
N THR A 88 -1.07 10.65 -11.12
CA THR A 88 -1.04 9.81 -9.92
C THR A 88 -1.70 10.52 -8.75
N LEU A 89 -2.75 9.91 -8.21
CA LEU A 89 -3.42 10.37 -7.00
C LEU A 89 -3.08 9.47 -5.81
N ARG A 90 -3.03 10.07 -4.63
CA ARG A 90 -2.81 9.35 -3.37
C ARG A 90 -4.12 9.20 -2.61
N LEU A 91 -4.59 7.96 -2.49
CA LEU A 91 -5.70 7.64 -1.61
C LEU A 91 -5.22 7.56 -0.16
N LYS A 92 -5.81 8.35 0.73
CA LYS A 92 -5.55 8.36 2.18
C LYS A 92 -6.85 8.50 2.95
N PHE A 93 -6.89 7.96 4.17
CA PHE A 93 -7.94 8.26 5.14
C PHE A 93 -7.76 9.70 5.64
N LYS A 94 -8.69 10.58 5.27
CA LYS A 94 -8.69 12.01 5.62
C LYS A 94 -9.25 12.26 7.02
N PHE A 95 -10.30 11.53 7.39
CA PHE A 95 -11.01 11.69 8.65
C PHE A 95 -10.67 10.52 9.57
N TYR A 96 -10.11 10.81 10.73
CA TYR A 96 -9.74 9.84 11.76
C TYR A 96 -10.94 9.47 12.65
N SER A 97 -12.10 9.25 12.02
CA SER A 97 -13.32 8.76 12.67
C SER A 97 -13.81 7.57 11.87
N PHE A 98 -13.48 6.37 12.35
CA PHE A 98 -13.76 5.13 11.65
C PHE A 98 -15.04 4.50 12.19
N TYR A 99 -16.13 4.61 11.43
CA TYR A 99 -17.41 3.99 11.79
C TYR A 99 -17.41 2.51 11.42
N ASP A 100 -17.93 1.68 12.33
CA ASP A 100 -18.25 0.26 12.16
C ASP A 100 -17.11 -0.54 11.49
N LEU A 101 -15.91 -0.50 12.08
CA LEU A 101 -14.80 -1.35 11.62
C LEU A 101 -15.05 -2.80 12.06
N ASN A 102 -15.34 -3.67 11.10
CA ASN A 102 -15.63 -5.07 11.36
C ASN A 102 -14.55 -6.00 10.77
N PRO A 103 -13.71 -6.67 11.60
CA PRO A 103 -12.63 -7.53 11.11
C PRO A 103 -13.09 -8.74 10.29
N LYS A 104 -14.37 -9.10 10.33
CA LYS A 104 -14.91 -10.20 9.51
C LYS A 104 -15.16 -9.80 8.06
N THR A 105 -15.39 -8.51 7.79
CA THR A 105 -15.80 -8.01 6.46
C THR A 105 -14.82 -7.01 5.88
N ASP A 106 -14.07 -6.32 6.73
CA ASP A 106 -13.33 -5.11 6.38
C ASP A 106 -11.81 -5.35 6.27
N ALA A 107 -11.37 -6.56 5.92
CA ALA A 107 -9.96 -6.94 5.90
C ALA A 107 -9.08 -5.94 5.12
N VAL A 108 -9.50 -5.54 3.91
CA VAL A 108 -8.81 -4.54 3.09
C VAL A 108 -8.79 -3.16 3.76
N ARG A 109 -9.94 -2.69 4.25
CA ARG A 109 -10.07 -1.38 4.89
C ARG A 109 -9.19 -1.29 6.13
N ILE A 110 -9.19 -2.33 6.96
CA ILE A 110 -8.35 -2.44 8.16
C ILE A 110 -6.87 -2.44 7.78
N ASN A 111 -6.47 -3.27 6.81
CA ASN A 111 -5.09 -3.33 6.36
C ASN A 111 -4.60 -1.98 5.80
N MET A 112 -5.42 -1.28 5.02
CA MET A 112 -5.07 0.05 4.50
C MET A 112 -4.97 1.11 5.60
N ILE A 113 -5.82 1.06 6.64
CA ILE A 113 -5.70 1.94 7.82
C ILE A 113 -4.40 1.63 8.56
N TYR A 114 -4.12 0.35 8.80
CA TYR A 114 -2.90 -0.12 9.44
C TYR A 114 -1.66 0.36 8.69
N GLU A 115 -1.59 0.14 7.37
CA GLU A 115 -0.47 0.60 6.54
C GLU A 115 -0.31 2.11 6.62
N GLN A 116 -1.40 2.89 6.51
CA GLN A 116 -1.32 4.34 6.65
C GLN A 116 -0.74 4.74 8.01
N ALA A 117 -1.24 4.18 9.11
CA ALA A 117 -0.76 4.49 10.46
C ALA A 117 0.72 4.10 10.64
N LYS A 118 1.12 2.92 10.15
CA LYS A 118 2.52 2.45 10.16
C LYS A 118 3.44 3.42 9.46
N TRP A 119 3.09 3.88 8.26
CA TRP A 119 3.91 4.85 7.52
C TRP A 119 3.99 6.20 8.22
N GLN A 120 2.91 6.64 8.89
CA GLN A 120 2.90 7.89 9.64
C GLN A 120 3.78 7.81 10.91
N LEU A 121 3.77 6.69 11.62
CA LEU A 121 4.67 6.44 12.75
C LEU A 121 6.14 6.43 12.31
N LEU A 122 6.47 5.69 11.25
CA LEU A 122 7.84 5.60 10.72
C LEU A 122 8.38 6.94 10.17
N ALA A 123 7.47 7.80 9.69
CA ALA A 123 7.78 9.12 9.19
C ALA A 123 7.82 10.19 10.31
N GLU A 124 7.54 9.83 11.56
CA GLU A 124 7.40 10.78 12.68
C GLU A 124 6.31 11.84 12.40
N GLU A 125 5.30 11.50 11.60
CA GLU A 125 4.10 12.33 11.41
C GLU A 125 3.15 12.25 12.60
N ILE A 126 3.24 11.18 13.40
CA ILE A 126 2.48 10.94 14.63
C ILE A 126 3.49 10.72 15.76
N ASP A 127 3.31 11.45 16.84
CA ASP A 127 4.14 11.35 18.03
C ASP A 127 3.63 10.17 18.90
N CYS A 128 4.54 9.35 19.41
CA CYS A 128 4.25 8.30 20.38
C CYS A 128 5.40 8.20 21.40
N THR A 129 5.16 7.57 22.55
CA THR A 129 6.23 7.33 23.52
C THR A 129 7.18 6.23 23.06
N GLU A 130 8.32 6.10 23.74
CA GLU A 130 9.29 5.04 23.46
C GLU A 130 8.68 3.65 23.69
N GLU A 131 7.91 3.48 24.77
CA GLU A 131 7.25 2.22 25.10
C GLU A 131 6.20 1.85 24.06
N GLU A 132 5.42 2.83 23.59
CA GLU A 132 4.45 2.64 22.51
C GLU A 132 5.15 2.25 21.20
N MET A 133 6.26 2.91 20.86
CA MET A 133 7.05 2.59 19.68
C MET A 133 7.57 1.15 19.69
N LEU A 134 8.09 0.69 20.84
CA LEU A 134 8.54 -0.69 21.01
C LEU A 134 7.39 -1.68 20.84
N MET A 135 6.20 -1.36 21.38
CA MET A 135 5.00 -2.17 21.19
C MET A 135 4.58 -2.21 19.72
N PHE A 136 4.59 -1.07 19.00
CA PHE A 136 4.28 -1.02 17.57
C PHE A 136 5.27 -1.84 16.74
N ALA A 137 6.56 -1.78 17.07
CA ALA A 137 7.59 -2.57 16.40
C ALA A 137 7.42 -4.09 16.60
N ALA A 138 6.90 -4.51 17.76
CA ALA A 138 6.64 -5.92 18.05
C ALA A 138 5.37 -6.47 17.37
N LEU A 139 4.39 -5.61 17.10
CA LEU A 139 3.16 -5.97 16.40
C LEU A 139 3.32 -6.03 14.87
N GLN A 140 4.40 -5.44 14.34
CA GLN A 140 4.74 -5.46 12.91
C GLN A 140 5.46 -6.76 12.53
#